data_AF-A0AAW3F6K3-F1
#
_entry.id   AF-A0AAW3F6K3-F1
#
_cell.length_a   1.000
_cell.length_b   1.000
_cell.length_c   1.000
_cell.angle_alpha   90.00
_cell.angle_beta   90.00
_cell.angle_gamma   90.00
#
_symmetry.space_group_name_H-M   'P 1'
#
loop_
_entity.id
_entity.type
_entity.pdbx_description
1 polymer ?
#
loop_
_entity_poly.entity_id
_entity_poly.type
_entity_poly.pdbx_seq_one_letter_code
_entity_poly.pdbx_strand_id
1 'polypeptide(L)'
;MTQDAFIEQLRHELRSLPKHVVDEIVADYREYIGDALAAGRSEPEVVAALGDPAKLARELRAQANFRQWETRRSFGNLMRVFASIAGLGLLQLLLLVPFMFYLLLLTAAYTLSAGLFAAGLAIVLMLGSHHLFGWPSADFIPFSIEAGSDDGKTGAKAAAGRDVDEDDDDDDEKSAAASAPQAPPAPEAPKVSQAGTAAASTEALLAHLNVPDLRVDGERFVLRPQAGTHVSIVTTAGPLELNNRDGKLRVEAVGGSRALFTVEGESWSIRRVDVVALELRNKQGDKVSAARVGSKPESMAWDIRDRDGNMSFVAGDTPHLSLKSGEDSIEIDRNHVALGSGRDRLVIVGSHGERIGTLLYGFAMLVSGLLGLWLCLLLTRATWRGLVRYVRRQAERITERLDTGAA
;
A
#
# COMPACT_ATOMS: atom_id res chain seq x y z
N MET A 1 33.04 -27.09 -95.53
CA MET A 1 33.20 -28.09 -94.45
C MET A 1 32.14 -29.15 -94.66
N THR A 2 32.45 -30.43 -94.43
CA THR A 2 31.47 -31.53 -94.47
C THR A 2 30.64 -31.56 -93.18
N GLN A 3 29.47 -32.17 -93.20
CA GLN A 3 28.59 -32.33 -92.05
C GLN A 3 29.30 -33.02 -90.88
N ASP A 4 30.04 -34.10 -91.14
CA ASP A 4 30.75 -34.84 -90.09
C ASP A 4 31.80 -33.98 -89.39
N ALA A 5 32.54 -33.18 -90.15
CA ALA A 5 33.53 -32.25 -89.61
C ALA A 5 32.87 -31.14 -88.77
N PHE A 6 31.69 -30.63 -89.17
CA PHE A 6 30.93 -29.67 -88.37
C PHE A 6 30.52 -30.27 -87.02
N ILE A 7 29.96 -31.49 -87.05
CA ILE A 7 29.45 -32.16 -85.86
C ILE A 7 30.57 -32.56 -84.90
N GLU A 8 31.69 -33.07 -85.41
CA GLU A 8 32.86 -33.37 -84.57
C GLU A 8 33.41 -32.12 -83.88
N GLN A 9 33.49 -31.00 -84.61
CA GLN A 9 33.96 -29.74 -84.04
C GLN A 9 32.97 -29.17 -83.02
N LEU A 10 31.66 -29.24 -83.29
CA LEU A 10 30.62 -28.85 -82.33
C LEU A 10 30.66 -29.70 -81.07
N ARG A 11 30.82 -31.03 -81.19
CA ARG A 11 30.97 -31.94 -80.05
C ARG A 11 32.24 -31.63 -79.24
N HIS A 12 33.36 -31.38 -79.92
CA HIS A 12 34.62 -30.99 -79.27
C HIS A 12 34.46 -29.68 -78.49
N GLU A 13 33.75 -28.71 -79.08
CA GLU A 13 33.40 -27.44 -78.46
C GLU A 13 32.24 -27.53 -77.46
N LEU A 14 31.60 -28.66 -77.24
CA LEU A 14 30.57 -28.80 -76.19
C LEU A 14 31.01 -29.73 -75.05
N ARG A 15 32.23 -30.28 -75.10
CA ARG A 15 32.80 -31.22 -74.10
C ARG A 15 32.77 -30.75 -72.64
N SER A 16 32.60 -29.46 -72.39
CA SER A 16 32.50 -28.88 -71.06
C SER A 16 31.13 -29.08 -70.40
N LEU A 17 30.10 -29.43 -71.19
CA LEU A 17 28.75 -29.74 -70.72
C LEU A 17 28.62 -31.24 -70.41
N PRO A 18 27.61 -31.65 -69.61
CA PRO A 18 27.35 -33.05 -69.33
C PRO A 18 27.11 -33.85 -70.61
N LYS A 19 27.70 -35.06 -70.71
CA LYS A 19 27.68 -35.89 -71.94
C LYS A 19 26.27 -36.08 -72.54
N HIS A 20 25.26 -36.33 -71.71
CA HIS A 20 23.88 -36.51 -72.19
C HIS A 20 23.33 -35.27 -72.91
N VAL A 21 23.64 -34.06 -72.41
CA VAL A 21 23.23 -32.80 -73.04
C VAL A 21 23.96 -32.58 -74.36
N VAL A 22 25.24 -32.94 -74.42
CA VAL A 22 26.04 -32.83 -75.65
C VAL A 22 25.49 -33.77 -76.73
N ASP A 23 25.17 -35.01 -76.35
CA ASP A 23 24.65 -36.01 -77.29
C ASP A 23 23.24 -35.66 -77.78
N GLU A 24 22.39 -35.08 -76.93
CA GLU A 24 21.07 -34.56 -77.30
C GLU A 24 21.18 -33.41 -78.32
N ILE A 25 21.98 -32.36 -78.00
CA ILE A 25 22.20 -31.23 -78.91
C ILE A 25 22.76 -31.72 -80.26
N VAL A 26 23.74 -32.63 -80.25
CA VAL A 26 24.34 -33.16 -81.47
C VAL A 26 23.32 -33.99 -82.28
N ALA A 27 22.43 -34.72 -81.64
CA ALA A 27 21.37 -35.46 -82.31
C ALA A 27 20.40 -34.51 -83.04
N ASP A 28 19.95 -33.44 -82.38
CA ASP A 28 19.03 -32.45 -82.97
C ASP A 28 19.61 -31.80 -84.23
N TYR A 29 20.89 -31.41 -84.19
CA TYR A 29 21.55 -30.82 -85.35
C TYR A 29 21.82 -31.83 -86.47
N ARG A 30 22.03 -33.11 -86.14
CA ARG A 30 22.14 -34.18 -87.16
C ARG A 30 20.81 -34.41 -87.86
N GLU A 31 19.71 -34.41 -87.11
CA GLU A 31 18.35 -34.52 -87.65
C GLU A 31 18.05 -33.32 -88.56
N TYR A 32 18.32 -32.09 -88.10
CA TYR A 32 18.13 -30.88 -88.90
C TYR A 32 18.91 -30.89 -90.23
N ILE A 33 20.19 -31.29 -90.19
CA ILE A 33 21.00 -31.38 -91.42
C ILE A 33 20.47 -32.50 -92.33
N GLY A 34 20.08 -33.65 -91.76
CA GLY A 34 19.47 -34.76 -92.49
C GLY A 34 18.18 -34.36 -93.22
N ASP A 35 17.30 -33.62 -92.55
CA ASP A 35 16.06 -33.12 -93.13
C ASP A 35 16.32 -32.10 -94.26
N ALA A 36 17.31 -31.22 -94.08
CA ALA A 36 17.68 -30.25 -95.10
C ALA A 36 18.26 -30.91 -96.36
N LEU A 37 19.04 -31.99 -96.20
CA LEU A 37 19.53 -32.80 -97.30
C LEU A 37 18.40 -33.55 -98.02
N ALA A 38 17.46 -34.13 -97.26
CA ALA A 38 16.29 -34.80 -97.81
C ALA A 38 15.37 -33.84 -98.59
N ALA A 39 15.34 -32.56 -98.19
CA ALA A 39 14.64 -31.49 -98.90
C ALA A 39 15.37 -30.99 -100.17
N GLY A 40 16.48 -31.64 -100.56
CA GLY A 40 17.21 -31.35 -101.79
C GLY A 40 18.20 -30.18 -101.69
N ARG A 41 18.53 -29.69 -100.49
CA ARG A 41 19.61 -28.71 -100.30
C ARG A 41 20.96 -29.40 -100.34
N SER A 42 21.97 -28.68 -100.82
CA SER A 42 23.33 -29.22 -100.85
C SER A 42 23.98 -29.18 -99.46
N GLU A 43 24.71 -30.23 -99.09
CA GLU A 43 25.46 -30.32 -97.82
C GLU A 43 26.29 -29.06 -97.49
N PRO A 44 27.10 -28.50 -98.42
CA PRO A 44 27.92 -27.33 -98.11
C PRO A 44 27.08 -26.08 -97.84
N GLU A 45 25.91 -25.95 -98.46
CA GLU A 45 24.99 -24.82 -98.28
C GLU A 45 24.31 -24.86 -96.91
N VAL A 46 23.88 -26.06 -96.47
CA VAL A 46 23.28 -26.25 -95.15
C VAL A 46 24.31 -25.93 -94.06
N VAL A 47 25.52 -26.49 -94.13
CA VAL A 47 26.58 -26.24 -93.14
C VAL A 47 27.01 -24.76 -93.14
N ALA A 48 27.06 -24.10 -94.30
CA ALA A 48 27.35 -22.67 -94.38
C ALA A 48 26.25 -21.81 -93.71
N ALA A 49 24.99 -22.23 -93.80
CA ALA A 49 23.87 -21.55 -93.15
C ALA A 49 23.88 -21.68 -91.61
N LEU A 50 24.42 -22.77 -91.06
CA LEU A 50 24.61 -22.92 -89.60
C LEU A 50 25.74 -22.02 -89.06
N GLY A 51 26.66 -21.57 -89.90
CA GLY A 51 27.75 -20.68 -89.54
C GLY A 51 28.93 -21.36 -88.83
N ASP A 52 29.59 -20.62 -87.93
CA ASP A 52 30.81 -21.07 -87.25
C ASP A 52 30.46 -21.95 -86.02
N PRO A 53 30.88 -23.23 -85.99
CA PRO A 53 30.57 -24.16 -84.90
C PRO A 53 31.10 -23.68 -83.54
N ALA A 54 32.20 -22.93 -83.51
CA ALA A 54 32.76 -22.40 -82.26
C ALA A 54 31.88 -21.30 -81.64
N LYS A 55 31.29 -20.44 -82.48
CA LYS A 55 30.35 -19.39 -82.03
C LYS A 55 29.05 -20.01 -81.53
N LEU A 56 28.50 -20.96 -82.27
CA LEU A 56 27.29 -21.69 -81.89
C LEU A 56 27.46 -22.42 -80.56
N ALA A 57 28.59 -23.12 -80.38
CA ALA A 57 28.90 -23.79 -79.12
C ALA A 57 29.00 -22.82 -77.93
N ARG A 58 29.54 -21.62 -78.15
CA ARG A 58 29.64 -20.57 -77.12
C ARG A 58 28.27 -20.07 -76.68
N GLU A 59 27.35 -19.89 -77.63
CA GLU A 59 25.97 -19.48 -77.35
C GLU A 59 25.18 -20.56 -76.60
N LEU A 60 25.27 -21.81 -77.08
CA LEU A 60 24.61 -22.96 -76.44
C LEU A 60 25.15 -23.20 -75.02
N ARG A 61 26.46 -23.07 -74.80
CA ARG A 61 27.05 -23.11 -73.46
C ARG A 61 26.48 -22.01 -72.55
N ALA A 62 26.35 -20.78 -73.05
CA ALA A 62 25.84 -19.67 -72.25
C ALA A 62 24.38 -19.92 -71.84
N GLN A 63 23.53 -20.40 -72.75
CA GLN A 63 22.14 -20.74 -72.45
C GLN A 63 22.02 -21.94 -71.49
N ALA A 64 22.80 -22.99 -71.69
CA ALA A 64 22.82 -24.17 -70.81
C ALA A 64 23.28 -23.81 -69.39
N ASN A 65 24.32 -22.99 -69.27
CA ASN A 65 24.82 -22.51 -67.98
C ASN A 65 23.78 -21.60 -67.28
N PHE A 66 23.07 -20.75 -68.03
CA PHE A 66 22.02 -19.89 -67.47
C PHE A 66 20.83 -20.72 -66.94
N ARG A 67 20.34 -21.69 -67.71
CA ARG A 67 19.28 -22.60 -67.26
C ARG A 67 19.71 -23.46 -66.07
N GLN A 68 20.95 -23.94 -66.06
CA GLN A 68 21.46 -24.72 -64.94
C GLN A 68 21.64 -23.87 -63.68
N TRP A 69 22.01 -22.59 -63.82
CA TRP A 69 22.06 -21.63 -62.71
C TRP A 69 20.66 -21.35 -62.16
N GLU A 70 19.66 -21.15 -63.02
CA GLU A 70 18.27 -20.96 -62.62
C GLU A 70 17.70 -22.20 -61.90
N THR A 71 18.05 -23.39 -62.39
CA THR A 71 17.62 -24.67 -61.79
C THR A 71 18.33 -24.98 -60.46
N ARG A 72 19.64 -24.71 -60.35
CA ARG A 72 20.41 -24.91 -59.09
C ARG A 72 20.06 -23.87 -58.03
N ARG A 73 19.53 -22.71 -58.42
CA ARG A 73 18.91 -21.73 -57.54
C ARG A 73 17.52 -22.20 -57.12
N SER A 74 17.39 -23.44 -56.67
CA SER A 74 16.12 -24.02 -56.25
C SER A 74 15.62 -23.25 -55.02
N PHE A 75 14.77 -22.26 -55.27
CA PHE A 75 14.11 -21.43 -54.26
C PHE A 75 13.44 -22.31 -53.19
N GLY A 76 12.99 -23.51 -53.54
CA GLY A 76 12.42 -24.48 -52.60
C GLY A 76 13.38 -24.96 -51.51
N ASN A 77 14.59 -25.42 -51.85
CA ASN A 77 15.57 -25.85 -50.82
C ASN A 77 16.10 -24.66 -50.02
N LEU A 78 16.30 -23.51 -50.66
CA LEU A 78 16.75 -22.30 -49.98
C LEU A 78 15.68 -21.80 -48.99
N MET A 79 14.41 -21.78 -49.38
CA MET A 79 13.29 -21.46 -48.48
C MET A 79 13.15 -22.47 -47.35
N ARG A 80 13.43 -23.76 -47.59
CA ARG A 80 13.42 -24.78 -46.53
C ARG A 80 14.53 -24.53 -45.50
N VAL A 81 15.73 -24.16 -45.93
CA VAL A 81 16.83 -23.78 -45.02
C VAL A 81 16.51 -22.49 -44.26
N PHE A 82 15.99 -21.46 -44.94
CA PHE A 82 15.55 -20.23 -44.29
C PHE A 82 14.40 -20.48 -43.31
N ALA A 83 13.44 -21.34 -43.63
CA ALA A 83 12.36 -21.73 -42.72
C ALA A 83 12.89 -22.48 -41.50
N SER A 84 13.92 -23.32 -41.64
CA SER A 84 14.59 -23.97 -40.51
C SER A 84 15.32 -22.99 -39.61
N ILE A 85 16.04 -22.02 -40.19
CA ILE A 85 16.74 -20.97 -39.45
C ILE A 85 15.73 -20.02 -38.76
N ALA A 86 14.68 -19.63 -39.47
CA ALA A 86 13.59 -18.82 -38.92
C ALA A 86 12.82 -19.57 -37.84
N GLY A 87 12.60 -20.88 -37.99
CA GLY A 87 11.98 -21.74 -37.00
C GLY A 87 12.81 -21.85 -35.72
N LEU A 88 14.14 -21.97 -35.82
CA LEU A 88 15.05 -21.89 -34.68
C LEU A 88 15.00 -20.51 -34.00
N GLY A 89 14.96 -19.43 -34.77
CA GLY A 89 14.78 -18.08 -34.25
C GLY A 89 13.43 -17.87 -33.55
N LEU A 90 12.36 -18.45 -34.10
CA LEU A 90 11.01 -18.39 -33.54
C LEU A 90 10.90 -19.22 -32.26
N LEU A 91 11.54 -20.38 -32.18
CA LEU A 91 11.65 -21.17 -30.95
C LEU A 91 12.43 -20.40 -29.88
N GLN A 92 13.51 -19.73 -30.25
CA GLN A 92 14.27 -18.88 -29.34
C GLN A 92 13.43 -17.67 -28.88
N LEU A 93 12.66 -17.05 -29.77
CA LEU A 93 11.75 -15.96 -29.43
C LEU A 93 10.63 -16.44 -28.49
N LEU A 94 10.03 -17.60 -28.78
CA LEU A 94 9.01 -18.23 -27.95
C LEU A 94 9.53 -18.57 -26.56
N LEU A 95 10.82 -18.91 -26.42
CA LEU A 95 11.47 -19.15 -25.13
C LEU A 95 11.92 -17.85 -24.45
N LEU A 96 12.27 -16.82 -25.22
CA LEU A 96 12.71 -15.52 -24.75
C LEU A 96 11.56 -14.72 -24.13
N VAL A 97 10.36 -14.76 -24.72
CA VAL A 97 9.17 -14.04 -24.23
C VAL A 97 8.83 -14.38 -22.76
N PRO A 98 8.65 -15.66 -22.35
CA PRO A 98 8.36 -15.99 -20.96
C PRO A 98 9.55 -15.68 -20.03
N PHE A 99 10.79 -15.78 -20.52
CA PHE A 99 11.97 -15.38 -19.75
C PHE A 99 12.01 -13.87 -19.49
N MET A 100 11.67 -13.06 -20.49
CA MET A 100 11.59 -11.60 -20.38
C MET A 100 10.44 -11.20 -19.44
N PHE A 101 9.30 -11.87 -19.54
CA PHE A 101 8.17 -11.67 -18.62
C PHE A 101 8.56 -12.02 -17.17
N TYR A 102 9.28 -13.12 -16.96
CA TYR A 102 9.80 -13.48 -15.64
C TYR A 102 10.75 -12.40 -15.08
N LEU A 103 11.67 -11.87 -15.89
CA LEU A 103 12.57 -10.79 -15.47
C LEU A 103 11.82 -9.51 -15.12
N LEU A 104 10.79 -9.14 -15.91
CA LEU A 104 9.93 -8.00 -15.62
C LEU A 104 9.19 -8.17 -14.28
N LEU A 105 8.65 -9.35 -14.03
CA LEU A 105 7.95 -9.64 -12.77
C LEU A 105 8.91 -9.59 -11.58
N LEU A 106 10.14 -10.08 -11.77
CA LEU A 106 11.18 -10.06 -10.75
C LEU A 106 11.64 -8.63 -10.44
N THR A 107 11.82 -7.77 -11.44
CA THR A 107 12.18 -6.36 -11.21
C THR A 107 11.05 -5.60 -10.54
N ALA A 108 9.79 -5.83 -10.95
CA ALA A 108 8.62 -5.24 -10.30
C ALA A 108 8.48 -5.67 -8.82
N ALA A 109 8.73 -6.95 -8.52
CA ALA A 109 8.74 -7.44 -7.14
C ALA A 109 9.86 -6.76 -6.32
N TYR A 110 11.03 -6.56 -6.92
CA TYR A 110 12.16 -5.90 -6.26
C TYR A 110 11.87 -4.43 -5.95
N THR A 111 11.32 -3.69 -6.91
CA THR A 111 10.95 -2.27 -6.71
C THR A 111 9.85 -2.12 -5.67
N LEU A 112 8.83 -3.00 -5.70
CA LEU A 112 7.76 -3.01 -4.70
C LEU A 112 8.31 -3.31 -3.30
N SER A 113 9.14 -4.35 -3.18
CA SER A 113 9.74 -4.75 -1.90
C SER A 113 10.69 -3.70 -1.33
N ALA A 114 11.49 -3.06 -2.18
CA ALA A 114 12.37 -1.96 -1.79
C ALA A 114 11.57 -0.72 -1.37
N GLY A 115 10.48 -0.41 -2.08
CA GLY A 115 9.57 0.68 -1.73
C GLY A 115 8.90 0.45 -0.37
N LEU A 116 8.38 -0.75 -0.12
CA LEU A 116 7.80 -1.13 1.17
C LEU A 116 8.82 -1.06 2.30
N PHE A 117 10.05 -1.52 2.06
CA PHE A 117 11.12 -1.45 3.05
C PHE A 117 11.53 0.01 3.35
N ALA A 118 11.69 0.84 2.32
CA ALA A 118 12.03 2.26 2.49
C ALA A 118 10.91 3.04 3.20
N ALA A 119 9.65 2.78 2.84
CA ALA A 119 8.48 3.37 3.50
C ALA A 119 8.40 2.94 4.98
N GLY A 120 8.54 1.64 5.26
CA GLY A 120 8.56 1.12 6.63
C GLY A 120 9.71 1.70 7.46
N LEU A 121 10.91 1.81 6.87
CA LEU A 121 12.06 2.43 7.51
C LEU A 121 11.82 3.92 7.79
N ALA A 122 11.24 4.67 6.83
CA ALA A 122 10.92 6.08 7.01
C ALA A 122 9.92 6.29 8.15
N ILE A 123 8.87 5.46 8.24
CA ILE A 123 7.89 5.52 9.33
C ILE A 123 8.57 5.26 10.69
N VAL A 124 9.38 4.19 10.78
CA VAL A 124 10.09 3.85 12.03
C VAL A 124 11.06 4.95 12.44
N LEU A 125 11.80 5.53 11.48
CA LEU A 125 12.71 6.65 11.75
C LEU A 125 11.96 7.91 12.14
N MET A 126 10.84 8.24 11.50
CA MET A 126 10.06 9.43 11.80
C MET A 126 9.39 9.35 13.17
N LEU A 127 8.79 8.19 13.52
CA LEU A 127 8.26 7.97 14.86
C LEU A 127 9.37 7.90 15.91
N GLY A 128 10.48 7.20 15.63
CA GLY A 128 11.64 7.12 16.52
C GLY A 128 12.27 8.48 16.80
N SER A 129 12.39 9.32 15.77
CA SER A 129 12.89 10.71 15.89
C SER A 129 11.93 11.57 16.70
N HIS A 130 10.62 11.39 16.54
CA HIS A 130 9.64 12.07 17.38
C HIS A 130 9.75 11.66 18.86
N HIS A 131 10.06 10.39 19.16
CA HIS A 131 10.21 9.92 20.55
C HIS A 131 11.52 10.39 21.22
N LEU A 132 12.58 10.62 20.45
CA LEU A 132 13.90 10.98 20.98
C LEU A 132 14.24 12.48 20.86
N PHE A 133 13.73 13.15 19.83
CA PHE A 133 14.13 14.52 19.45
C PHE A 133 12.95 15.49 19.25
N GLY A 134 11.70 15.04 19.30
CA GLY A 134 10.52 15.91 19.19
C GLY A 134 10.35 16.60 17.82
N TRP A 135 10.97 16.05 16.78
CA TRP A 135 11.02 16.62 15.43
C TRP A 135 10.70 15.52 14.41
N PRO A 136 9.79 15.71 13.42
CA PRO A 136 9.00 16.91 13.08
C PRO A 136 7.62 16.94 13.76
N SER A 137 7.00 18.13 13.87
CA SER A 137 5.62 18.32 14.33
C SER A 137 4.62 17.74 13.31
N ALA A 138 3.57 17.09 13.81
CA ALA A 138 2.58 16.33 13.02
C ALA A 138 1.68 17.17 12.09
N ASP A 139 1.96 18.46 11.92
CA ASP A 139 1.20 19.37 11.03
C ASP A 139 1.49 19.15 9.54
N PHE A 140 2.39 18.23 9.17
CA PHE A 140 2.86 18.07 7.79
C PHE A 140 2.45 16.76 7.10
N ILE A 141 1.44 16.03 7.62
CA ILE A 141 0.91 14.84 6.95
C ILE A 141 -0.46 15.17 6.33
N PRO A 142 -0.54 15.50 5.03
CA PRO A 142 -1.80 15.86 4.36
C PRO A 142 -2.72 14.67 4.04
N PHE A 143 -2.51 13.48 4.61
CA PHE A 143 -3.38 12.32 4.39
C PHE A 143 -3.41 11.38 5.61
N SER A 144 -4.61 11.18 6.16
CA SER A 144 -4.92 10.13 7.12
C SER A 144 -5.16 8.81 6.38
N ILE A 145 -4.37 7.77 6.68
CA ILE A 145 -4.64 6.42 6.21
C ILE A 145 -5.60 5.78 7.20
N GLU A 146 -6.89 5.95 6.92
CA GLU A 146 -7.95 5.21 7.59
C GLU A 146 -7.99 3.80 6.98
N ALA A 147 -7.40 2.83 7.69
CA ALA A 147 -7.53 1.41 7.34
C ALA A 147 -8.92 0.93 7.76
N GLY A 148 -9.94 1.35 7.02
CA GLY A 148 -11.29 0.83 7.14
C GLY A 148 -11.34 -0.59 6.61
N SER A 149 -11.50 -1.56 7.50
CA SER A 149 -12.02 -2.87 7.16
C SER A 149 -13.54 -2.80 7.12
N ASP A 150 -14.13 -2.48 5.97
CA ASP A 150 -15.43 -3.07 5.62
C ASP A 150 -15.70 -3.06 4.11
N ASP A 151 -16.38 -4.12 3.68
CA ASP A 151 -16.73 -4.42 2.29
C ASP A 151 -17.66 -3.37 1.68
N GLY A 152 -17.37 -2.94 0.45
CA GLY A 152 -18.41 -2.43 -0.44
C GLY A 152 -18.13 -1.11 -1.17
N LYS A 153 -17.59 -1.26 -2.37
CA LYS A 153 -17.99 -0.51 -3.59
C LYS A 153 -17.82 1.03 -3.63
N THR A 154 -16.99 1.40 -4.62
CA THR A 154 -17.07 2.55 -5.55
C THR A 154 -16.23 3.80 -5.26
N GLY A 155 -15.41 4.14 -6.28
CA GLY A 155 -15.38 5.50 -6.81
C GLY A 155 -14.16 6.35 -6.46
N ALA A 156 -13.07 6.16 -7.20
CA ALA A 156 -12.05 7.20 -7.36
C ALA A 156 -12.69 8.49 -7.90
N LYS A 157 -12.41 9.64 -7.27
CA LYS A 157 -12.55 10.96 -7.92
C LYS A 157 -11.54 11.95 -7.37
N ALA A 158 -10.45 12.12 -8.12
CA ALA A 158 -9.63 13.32 -8.06
C ALA A 158 -10.45 14.51 -8.57
N ALA A 159 -10.41 15.63 -7.86
CA ALA A 159 -10.97 16.90 -8.31
C ALA A 159 -9.88 17.97 -8.25
N ALA A 160 -9.33 18.26 -9.43
CA ALA A 160 -8.68 19.51 -9.76
C ALA A 160 -9.72 20.47 -10.36
N GLY A 161 -9.61 21.76 -10.05
CA GLY A 161 -10.38 22.86 -10.63
C GLY A 161 -10.38 24.03 -9.63
N ARG A 162 -9.59 25.08 -9.84
CA ARG A 162 -9.68 26.18 -10.82
C ARG A 162 -10.41 27.39 -10.23
N ASP A 163 -9.63 28.46 -10.14
CA ASP A 163 -9.89 29.84 -10.55
C ASP A 163 -11.01 30.63 -9.83
N VAL A 164 -10.58 31.66 -9.09
CA VAL A 164 -11.22 33.00 -9.09
C VAL A 164 -10.08 34.05 -8.99
N ASP A 165 -10.04 34.90 -10.02
CA ASP A 165 -9.19 36.07 -10.24
C ASP A 165 -9.56 37.24 -9.30
N GLU A 166 -8.62 38.16 -9.03
CA GLU A 166 -8.73 39.56 -9.46
C GLU A 166 -7.46 40.38 -9.17
N ASP A 167 -7.11 41.18 -10.17
CA ASP A 167 -5.91 41.99 -10.41
C ASP A 167 -5.76 43.21 -9.46
N ASP A 168 -4.52 43.68 -9.22
CA ASP A 168 -3.92 44.84 -9.92
C ASP A 168 -2.62 45.34 -9.24
N ASP A 169 -1.60 45.44 -10.10
CA ASP A 169 -0.60 46.49 -10.30
C ASP A 169 0.52 46.88 -9.29
N ASP A 170 1.72 46.80 -9.89
CA ASP A 170 2.86 47.75 -9.91
C ASP A 170 4.06 47.64 -8.95
N ASP A 171 5.19 47.35 -9.63
CA ASP A 171 6.50 48.00 -9.61
C ASP A 171 7.55 47.73 -8.50
N ASP A 172 8.56 46.99 -8.96
CA ASP A 172 9.99 47.28 -8.95
C ASP A 172 10.85 47.35 -7.65
N GLU A 173 12.05 46.79 -7.88
CA GLU A 173 13.34 47.14 -7.31
C GLU A 173 13.98 46.30 -6.19
N LYS A 174 15.27 46.10 -6.43
CA LYS A 174 16.25 45.23 -5.78
C LYS A 174 17.27 46.13 -5.09
N SER A 175 17.46 46.03 -3.76
CA SER A 175 18.80 46.11 -3.14
C SER A 175 18.81 45.94 -1.61
N ALA A 176 19.81 45.20 -1.15
CA ALA A 176 20.55 45.19 0.11
C ALA A 176 20.15 46.07 1.32
N ALA A 177 20.03 45.38 2.46
CA ALA A 177 20.65 45.62 3.78
C ALA A 177 20.78 47.06 4.33
N ALA A 178 20.04 47.35 5.41
CA ALA A 178 20.55 48.08 6.60
C ALA A 178 19.58 47.98 7.81
N SER A 179 20.15 47.53 8.93
CA SER A 179 19.92 47.83 10.36
C SER A 179 18.60 48.45 10.89
N ALA A 180 18.18 47.88 12.02
CA ALA A 180 16.97 48.10 12.82
C ALA A 180 16.73 49.52 13.39
N PRO A 181 15.54 49.73 14.01
CA PRO A 181 15.56 49.87 15.47
C PRO A 181 14.52 48.98 16.20
N GLN A 182 14.97 48.42 17.33
CA GLN A 182 14.16 47.75 18.34
C GLN A 182 13.04 48.66 18.86
N ALA A 183 11.81 48.14 18.87
CA ALA A 183 10.68 48.66 19.64
C ALA A 183 10.47 47.77 20.89
N PRO A 184 10.02 48.36 22.02
CA PRO A 184 10.18 47.82 23.37
C PRO A 184 9.31 46.59 23.68
N PRO A 185 9.69 45.77 24.69
CA PRO A 185 8.95 44.56 25.06
C PRO A 185 7.62 44.93 25.75
N ALA A 186 6.52 44.50 25.14
CA ALA A 186 5.19 44.46 25.75
C ALA A 186 5.02 43.12 26.51
N PRO A 187 4.20 43.10 27.58
CA PRO A 187 4.44 42.31 28.79
C PRO A 187 4.15 40.81 28.65
N GLU A 188 4.89 40.03 29.44
CA GLU A 188 4.73 38.59 29.63
C GLU A 188 3.26 38.19 29.85
N ALA A 189 2.75 37.35 28.95
CA ALA A 189 1.52 36.61 29.17
C ALA A 189 1.73 35.63 30.35
N PRO A 190 0.80 35.55 31.31
CA PRO A 190 0.99 34.75 32.51
C PRO A 190 1.02 33.25 32.17
N LYS A 191 2.05 32.58 32.69
CA LYS A 191 2.17 31.12 32.74
C LYS A 191 0.94 30.54 33.45
N VAL A 192 0.04 29.91 32.70
CA VAL A 192 -1.04 29.11 33.28
C VAL A 192 -0.47 27.76 33.69
N SER A 193 -0.22 27.62 34.98
CA SER A 193 0.08 26.35 35.65
C SER A 193 -1.05 25.34 35.44
N GLN A 194 -0.77 24.26 34.70
CA GLN A 194 -1.64 23.09 34.53
C GLN A 194 -1.73 22.23 35.80
N ALA A 195 -2.20 22.79 36.92
CA ALA A 195 -2.48 22.03 38.14
C ALA A 195 -3.81 22.38 38.83
N GLY A 196 -4.58 23.35 38.32
CA GLY A 196 -5.86 23.79 38.92
C GLY A 196 -7.12 23.39 38.14
N THR A 197 -6.99 22.79 36.96
CA THR A 197 -8.10 22.76 36.00
C THR A 197 -9.12 21.65 36.26
N ALA A 198 -8.74 20.52 36.87
CA ALA A 198 -9.66 19.39 37.13
C ALA A 198 -10.62 19.64 38.30
N ALA A 199 -10.15 20.29 39.37
CA ALA A 199 -11.00 20.64 40.52
C ALA A 199 -12.02 21.72 40.14
N ALA A 200 -11.58 22.77 39.42
CA ALA A 200 -12.44 23.85 38.97
C ALA A 200 -13.50 23.41 37.94
N SER A 201 -13.16 22.45 37.06
CA SER A 201 -14.12 21.89 36.10
C SER A 201 -15.13 20.95 36.76
N THR A 202 -14.75 20.25 37.84
CA THR A 202 -15.70 19.47 38.66
C THR A 202 -16.64 20.39 39.46
N GLU A 203 -16.13 21.50 39.98
CA GLU A 203 -16.90 22.52 40.71
C GLU A 203 -17.96 23.20 39.82
N ALA A 204 -17.59 23.56 38.58
CA ALA A 204 -18.51 24.16 37.61
C ALA A 204 -19.61 23.18 37.16
N LEU A 205 -19.27 21.89 37.01
CA LEU A 205 -20.22 20.84 36.60
C LEU A 205 -21.20 20.49 37.73
N LEU A 206 -20.75 20.54 38.99
CA LEU A 206 -21.59 20.33 40.17
C LEU A 206 -22.45 21.54 40.55
N ALA A 207 -22.03 22.77 40.21
CA ALA A 207 -22.83 23.98 40.45
C ALA A 207 -24.12 24.03 39.60
N HIS A 208 -24.17 23.29 38.48
CA HIS A 208 -25.36 23.17 37.63
C HIS A 208 -26.23 21.94 37.96
N LEU A 209 -25.74 21.02 38.80
CA LEU A 209 -26.50 19.89 39.32
C LEU A 209 -27.15 20.31 40.64
N ASN A 210 -28.41 20.73 40.58
CA ASN A 210 -29.19 21.14 41.74
C ASN A 210 -29.54 19.91 42.60
N VAL A 211 -28.55 19.37 43.34
CA VAL A 211 -28.76 18.34 44.37
C VAL A 211 -29.00 19.11 45.68
N PRO A 212 -30.26 19.29 46.11
CA PRO A 212 -30.59 20.22 47.19
C PRO A 212 -29.95 19.88 48.55
N ASP A 213 -29.44 18.65 48.72
CA ASP A 213 -29.01 18.11 50.01
C ASP A 213 -27.50 17.78 50.10
N LEU A 214 -26.75 17.88 49.00
CA LEU A 214 -25.30 17.58 48.95
C LEU A 214 -24.55 18.60 48.10
N ARG A 215 -23.57 19.27 48.70
CA ARG A 215 -22.62 20.14 48.02
C ARG A 215 -21.20 19.62 48.22
N VAL A 216 -20.41 19.72 47.17
CA VAL A 216 -18.97 19.42 47.21
C VAL A 216 -18.22 20.75 47.30
N ASP A 217 -17.46 20.96 48.36
CA ASP A 217 -16.70 22.19 48.61
C ASP A 217 -15.23 21.82 48.82
N GLY A 218 -14.45 21.92 47.74
CA GLY A 218 -13.04 21.50 47.72
C GLY A 218 -12.83 20.08 48.27
N GLU A 219 -12.21 19.96 49.43
CA GLU A 219 -11.90 18.67 50.07
C GLU A 219 -13.01 18.09 50.95
N ARG A 220 -14.14 18.79 51.12
CA ARG A 220 -15.24 18.37 52.00
C ARG A 220 -16.54 18.13 51.24
N PHE A 221 -17.28 17.12 51.70
CA PHE A 221 -18.70 16.99 51.41
C PHE A 221 -19.49 17.74 52.47
N VAL A 222 -20.39 18.61 52.02
CA VAL A 222 -21.29 19.39 52.86
C VAL A 222 -22.71 18.88 52.60
N LEU A 223 -23.32 18.31 53.63
CA LEU A 223 -24.64 17.71 53.61
C LEU A 223 -25.61 18.60 54.37
N ARG A 224 -26.78 18.85 53.78
CA ARG A 224 -27.91 19.55 54.43
C ARG A 224 -29.17 18.71 54.28
N PRO A 225 -29.32 17.65 55.09
CA PRO A 225 -30.40 16.68 54.92
C PRO A 225 -31.77 17.31 55.24
N GLN A 226 -32.62 17.46 54.21
CA GLN A 226 -33.97 17.99 54.37
C GLN A 226 -34.94 16.99 55.02
N ALA A 227 -36.14 17.47 55.38
CA ALA A 227 -37.17 16.66 56.02
C ALA A 227 -37.64 15.54 55.09
N GLY A 228 -37.20 14.31 55.35
CA GLY A 228 -37.49 13.13 54.55
C GLY A 228 -36.31 12.45 53.88
N THR A 229 -35.13 13.06 53.96
CA THR A 229 -33.93 12.54 53.33
C THR A 229 -33.34 11.40 54.15
N HIS A 230 -32.98 10.32 53.47
CA HIS A 230 -32.19 9.23 54.02
C HIS A 230 -30.79 9.29 53.42
N VAL A 231 -29.77 9.41 54.28
CA VAL A 231 -28.37 9.46 53.88
C VAL A 231 -27.63 8.32 54.57
N SER A 232 -27.01 7.45 53.78
CA SER A 232 -26.15 6.37 54.25
C SER A 232 -24.72 6.65 53.81
N ILE A 233 -23.79 6.68 54.75
CA ILE A 233 -22.38 7.02 54.51
C ILE A 233 -21.51 5.91 55.09
N VAL A 234 -20.69 5.30 54.25
CA VAL A 234 -19.64 4.39 54.68
C VAL A 234 -18.35 5.18 54.77
N THR A 235 -17.86 5.37 56.00
CA THR A 235 -16.58 6.04 56.27
C THR A 235 -15.47 5.02 56.53
N THR A 236 -14.22 5.49 56.52
CA THR A 236 -13.06 4.67 56.93
C THR A 236 -13.13 4.21 58.39
N ALA A 237 -13.90 4.89 59.25
CA ALA A 237 -14.07 4.56 60.66
C ALA A 237 -15.38 3.81 60.97
N GLY A 238 -16.14 3.42 59.94
CA GLY A 238 -17.40 2.66 60.06
C GLY A 238 -18.57 3.30 59.32
N PRO A 239 -19.72 2.60 59.24
CA PRO A 239 -20.93 3.14 58.65
C PRO A 239 -21.63 4.18 59.55
N LEU A 240 -22.32 5.11 58.90
CA LEU A 240 -23.16 6.13 59.50
C LEU A 240 -24.45 6.26 58.69
N GLU A 241 -25.59 6.19 59.36
CA GLU A 241 -26.89 6.47 58.77
C GLU A 241 -27.50 7.73 59.39
N LEU A 242 -28.02 8.59 58.53
CA LEU A 242 -28.75 9.80 58.87
C LEU A 242 -30.16 9.64 58.27
N ASN A 243 -31.18 9.71 59.13
CA ASN A 243 -32.57 9.58 58.71
C ASN A 243 -33.35 10.78 59.26
N ASN A 244 -33.77 11.68 58.37
CA ASN A 244 -34.60 12.82 58.75
C ASN A 244 -36.07 12.46 58.55
N ARG A 245 -36.76 11.98 59.59
CA ARG A 245 -38.21 11.74 59.56
C ARG A 245 -38.93 12.95 60.16
N ASP A 246 -39.71 13.64 59.34
CA ASP A 246 -40.60 14.73 59.76
C ASP A 246 -39.90 15.87 60.54
N GLY A 247 -38.69 16.24 60.11
CA GLY A 247 -37.88 17.31 60.71
C GLY A 247 -37.09 16.87 61.96
N LYS A 248 -37.18 15.60 62.35
CA LYS A 248 -36.34 15.02 63.43
C LYS A 248 -35.24 14.16 62.81
N LEU A 249 -34.02 14.70 62.84
CA LEU A 249 -32.82 14.01 62.38
C LEU A 249 -32.41 12.91 63.38
N ARG A 250 -32.51 11.65 62.96
CA ARG A 250 -31.93 10.50 63.67
C ARG A 250 -30.59 10.15 63.07
N VAL A 251 -29.59 9.93 63.93
CA VAL A 251 -28.23 9.59 63.51
C VAL A 251 -27.83 8.29 64.17
N GLU A 252 -27.60 7.27 63.36
CA GLU A 252 -27.15 5.95 63.79
C GLU A 252 -25.70 5.77 63.31
N ALA A 253 -24.75 5.80 64.24
CA ALA A 253 -23.33 5.68 63.95
C ALA A 253 -22.79 4.41 64.60
N VAL A 254 -22.05 3.61 63.84
CA VAL A 254 -21.33 2.45 64.37
C VAL A 254 -19.83 2.79 64.42
N GLY A 255 -19.24 2.69 65.62
CA GLY A 255 -17.81 2.97 65.83
C GLY A 255 -17.48 4.46 65.97
N GLY A 256 -16.31 4.87 65.48
CA GLY A 256 -15.78 6.23 65.57
C GLY A 256 -16.21 7.17 64.44
N SER A 257 -17.06 6.71 63.52
CA SER A 257 -17.47 7.42 62.30
C SER A 257 -18.06 8.81 62.57
N ARG A 258 -18.77 9.00 63.68
CA ARG A 258 -19.35 10.31 64.07
C ARG A 258 -18.28 11.38 64.34
N ALA A 259 -17.10 11.02 64.80
CA ALA A 259 -16.02 11.98 65.09
C ALA A 259 -15.39 12.60 63.83
N LEU A 260 -15.63 12.00 62.66
CA LEU A 260 -15.14 12.50 61.37
C LEU A 260 -16.01 13.64 60.80
N PHE A 261 -17.19 13.87 61.37
CA PHE A 261 -18.12 14.90 60.92
C PHE A 261 -17.95 16.19 61.75
N THR A 262 -17.83 17.32 61.05
CA THR A 262 -17.96 18.64 61.65
C THR A 262 -19.39 19.13 61.42
N VAL A 263 -20.15 19.30 62.50
CA VAL A 263 -21.55 19.76 62.45
C VAL A 263 -21.61 21.23 62.84
N GLU A 264 -22.10 22.06 61.93
CA GLU A 264 -22.30 23.50 62.14
C GLU A 264 -23.76 23.84 61.83
N GLY A 265 -24.57 24.01 62.88
CA GLY A 265 -26.02 24.17 62.76
C GLY A 265 -26.68 22.96 62.10
N GLU A 266 -27.30 23.17 60.94
CA GLU A 266 -27.96 22.12 60.13
C GLU A 266 -27.03 21.52 59.06
N SER A 267 -25.79 22.00 58.96
CA SER A 267 -24.82 21.59 57.96
C SER A 267 -23.86 20.56 58.53
N TRP A 268 -23.79 19.40 57.87
CA TRP A 268 -22.90 18.31 58.23
C TRP A 268 -21.77 18.24 57.22
N SER A 269 -20.52 18.40 57.66
CA SER A 269 -19.37 18.31 56.76
C SER A 269 -18.44 17.14 57.10
N ILE A 270 -17.93 16.46 56.08
CA ILE A 270 -16.94 15.37 56.20
C ILE A 270 -15.88 15.53 55.12
N ARG A 271 -14.63 15.17 55.40
CA ARG A 271 -13.57 15.18 54.39
C ARG A 271 -13.79 14.06 53.37
N ARG A 272 -13.57 14.35 52.09
CA ARG A 272 -13.72 13.40 50.97
C ARG A 272 -12.83 12.15 51.14
N VAL A 273 -11.64 12.33 51.69
CA VAL A 273 -10.70 11.23 52.00
C VAL A 273 -11.22 10.23 53.04
N ASP A 274 -12.17 10.64 53.87
CA ASP A 274 -12.74 9.80 54.92
C ASP A 274 -14.02 9.06 54.45
N VAL A 275 -14.54 9.41 53.27
CA VAL A 275 -15.73 8.78 52.67
C VAL A 275 -15.35 7.69 51.67
N VAL A 276 -15.86 6.49 51.90
CA VAL A 276 -15.70 5.32 51.01
C VAL A 276 -16.91 5.19 50.08
N ALA A 277 -18.11 5.32 50.62
CA ALA A 277 -19.35 5.34 49.84
C ALA A 277 -20.38 6.25 50.51
N LEU A 278 -21.27 6.82 49.72
CA LEU A 278 -22.32 7.75 50.10
C LEU A 278 -23.55 7.46 49.24
N GLU A 279 -24.69 7.23 49.86
CA GLU A 279 -25.99 7.14 49.19
C GLU A 279 -26.95 8.13 49.84
N LEU A 280 -27.59 8.97 49.03
CA LEU A 280 -28.66 9.87 49.44
C LEU A 280 -29.92 9.49 48.69
N ARG A 281 -31.04 9.49 49.40
CA ARG A 281 -32.37 9.32 48.84
C ARG A 281 -33.33 10.37 49.39
N ASN A 282 -34.02 11.07 48.49
CA ASN A 282 -35.04 12.04 48.87
C ASN A 282 -36.45 11.42 48.88
N LYS A 283 -37.44 12.14 49.41
CA LYS A 283 -38.86 11.73 49.43
C LYS A 283 -39.44 11.51 48.03
N GLN A 284 -38.92 12.22 47.03
CA GLN A 284 -39.36 12.16 45.64
C GLN A 284 -38.88 10.91 44.90
N GLY A 285 -37.96 10.13 45.49
CA GLY A 285 -37.38 8.92 44.92
C GLY A 285 -36.01 9.11 44.27
N ASP A 286 -35.56 10.36 44.12
CA ASP A 286 -34.27 10.71 43.54
C ASP A 286 -33.15 10.13 44.41
N LYS A 287 -32.16 9.53 43.74
CA LYS A 287 -31.04 8.84 44.38
C LYS A 287 -29.72 9.41 43.88
N VAL A 288 -28.85 9.79 44.81
CA VAL A 288 -27.47 10.18 44.51
C VAL A 288 -26.55 9.20 45.22
N SER A 289 -25.69 8.53 44.46
CA SER A 289 -24.70 7.59 44.99
C SER A 289 -23.32 8.04 44.58
N ALA A 290 -22.38 8.00 45.51
CA ALA A 290 -20.98 8.30 45.25
C ALA A 290 -20.11 7.26 45.96
N ALA A 291 -19.21 6.60 45.25
CA ALA A 291 -18.36 5.53 45.80
C ALA A 291 -16.92 5.68 45.30
N ARG A 292 -15.96 5.45 46.18
CA ARG A 292 -14.53 5.49 45.84
C ARG A 292 -14.21 4.41 44.80
N VAL A 293 -13.49 4.79 43.75
CA VAL A 293 -13.03 3.90 42.69
C VAL A 293 -11.53 4.06 42.54
N GLY A 294 -10.78 2.96 42.67
CA GLY A 294 -9.32 2.97 42.59
C GLY A 294 -8.63 3.25 43.93
N SER A 295 -7.32 3.50 43.86
CA SER A 295 -6.44 3.63 45.03
C SER A 295 -6.36 5.06 45.58
N LYS A 296 -6.72 6.07 44.77
CA LYS A 296 -6.67 7.48 45.16
C LYS A 296 -7.99 7.91 45.82
N PRO A 297 -7.94 8.69 46.92
CA PRO A 297 -9.15 9.14 47.61
C PRO A 297 -10.01 10.13 46.83
N GLU A 298 -9.44 10.87 45.86
CA GLU A 298 -10.21 11.73 44.95
C GLU A 298 -10.98 10.99 43.86
N SER A 299 -10.62 9.72 43.59
CA SER A 299 -11.24 8.97 42.50
C SER A 299 -12.56 8.37 42.97
N MET A 300 -13.67 8.89 42.44
CA MET A 300 -15.02 8.58 42.90
C MET A 300 -15.96 8.41 41.69
N ALA A 301 -16.68 7.30 41.66
CA ALA A 301 -17.81 7.10 40.76
C ALA A 301 -19.06 7.67 41.39
N TRP A 302 -19.80 8.43 40.59
CA TRP A 302 -21.05 9.08 40.91
C TRP A 302 -22.14 8.46 40.03
N ASP A 303 -23.29 8.16 40.63
CA ASP A 303 -24.51 7.76 39.95
C ASP A 303 -25.65 8.60 40.51
N ILE A 304 -26.22 9.46 39.67
CA ILE A 304 -27.32 10.36 39.96
C ILE A 304 -28.51 9.85 39.17
N ARG A 305 -29.57 9.47 39.87
CA ARG A 305 -30.81 8.97 39.27
C ARG A 305 -31.99 9.83 39.69
N ASP A 306 -32.68 10.33 38.69
CA ASP A 306 -33.95 11.02 38.81
C ASP A 306 -35.05 10.19 38.11
N ARG A 307 -36.31 10.63 38.16
CA ARG A 307 -37.46 10.00 37.50
C ARG A 307 -37.29 9.89 35.98
N ASP A 308 -36.59 10.86 35.39
CA ASP A 308 -36.53 11.03 33.94
C ASP A 308 -35.21 10.52 33.32
N GLY A 309 -34.21 10.20 34.13
CA GLY A 309 -32.92 9.76 33.62
C GLY A 309 -31.90 9.32 34.66
N ASN A 310 -30.76 8.84 34.18
CA ASN A 310 -29.58 8.59 34.98
C ASN A 310 -28.37 9.33 34.41
N MET A 311 -27.49 9.75 35.31
CA MET A 311 -26.21 10.34 35.01
C MET A 311 -25.19 9.64 35.89
N SER A 312 -24.28 8.90 35.27
CA SER A 312 -23.13 8.34 35.97
C SER A 312 -21.83 8.90 35.44
N PHE A 313 -20.92 9.25 36.34
CA PHE A 313 -19.59 9.71 35.96
C PHE A 313 -18.54 9.23 36.93
N VAL A 314 -17.35 8.96 36.43
CA VAL A 314 -16.18 8.57 37.22
C VAL A 314 -15.20 9.73 37.17
N ALA A 315 -15.02 10.41 38.30
CA ALA A 315 -13.92 11.36 38.48
C ALA A 315 -12.70 10.57 38.96
N GLY A 316 -11.56 10.65 38.26
CA GLY A 316 -10.35 9.92 38.64
C GLY A 316 -9.38 9.68 37.49
N ASP A 317 -8.54 8.65 37.63
CA ASP A 317 -7.52 8.30 36.63
C ASP A 317 -8.10 7.87 35.27
N THR A 318 -9.32 7.34 35.26
CA THR A 318 -10.10 6.96 34.07
C THR A 318 -11.39 7.78 34.04
N PRO A 319 -11.34 9.04 33.57
CA PRO A 319 -12.54 9.86 33.51
C PRO A 319 -13.51 9.28 32.49
N HIS A 320 -14.71 8.98 32.95
CA HIS A 320 -15.80 8.46 32.13
C HIS A 320 -17.08 9.18 32.52
N LEU A 321 -17.88 9.61 31.56
CA LEU A 321 -19.16 10.26 31.77
C LEU A 321 -20.20 9.58 30.87
N SER A 322 -21.26 9.06 31.49
CA SER A 322 -22.39 8.47 30.80
C SER A 322 -23.69 9.14 31.27
N LEU A 323 -24.46 9.65 30.33
CA LEU A 323 -25.77 10.27 30.55
C LEU A 323 -26.80 9.45 29.79
N LYS A 324 -27.92 9.10 30.41
CA LYS A 324 -29.03 8.41 29.74
C LYS A 324 -30.36 9.05 30.15
N SER A 325 -31.14 9.45 29.16
CA SER A 325 -32.49 9.99 29.34
C SER A 325 -33.42 9.28 28.37
N GLY A 326 -34.25 8.36 28.86
CA GLY A 326 -35.12 7.54 28.01
C GLY A 326 -34.36 6.72 26.96
N GLU A 327 -34.60 7.02 25.67
CA GLU A 327 -33.93 6.40 24.51
C GLU A 327 -32.61 7.09 24.13
N ASP A 328 -32.33 8.27 24.68
CA ASP A 328 -31.14 9.05 24.36
C ASP A 328 -29.99 8.71 25.34
N SER A 329 -28.77 8.65 24.82
CA SER A 329 -27.58 8.39 25.61
C SER A 329 -26.38 9.19 25.10
N ILE A 330 -25.54 9.63 26.03
CA ILE A 330 -24.26 10.28 25.75
C ILE A 330 -23.21 9.57 26.58
N GLU A 331 -22.17 9.06 25.94
CA GLU A 331 -21.04 8.39 26.58
C GLU A 331 -19.76 9.10 26.16
N ILE A 332 -18.98 9.56 27.13
CA ILE A 332 -17.72 10.26 26.93
C ILE A 332 -16.67 9.50 27.74
N ASP A 333 -15.69 8.95 27.04
CA ASP A 333 -14.51 8.34 27.61
C ASP A 333 -13.26 8.97 26.98
N ARG A 334 -12.07 8.64 27.49
CA ARG A 334 -10.79 9.18 27.01
C ARG A 334 -10.56 9.02 25.52
N ASN A 335 -11.09 7.95 24.93
CA ASN A 335 -10.81 7.60 23.54
C ASN A 335 -12.01 7.73 22.62
N HIS A 336 -13.24 7.88 23.14
CA HIS A 336 -14.40 8.00 22.28
C HIS A 336 -15.53 8.80 22.92
N VAL A 337 -16.31 9.45 22.07
CA VAL A 337 -17.57 10.09 22.40
C VAL A 337 -18.66 9.38 21.60
N ALA A 338 -19.61 8.74 22.28
CA ALA A 338 -20.77 8.13 21.66
C ALA A 338 -22.04 8.92 22.02
N LEU A 339 -22.88 9.16 21.00
CA LEU A 339 -24.18 9.80 21.10
C LEU A 339 -25.20 8.81 20.51
N GLY A 340 -26.18 8.39 21.29
CA GLY A 340 -27.28 7.54 20.86
C GLY A 340 -28.60 8.28 20.97
N SER A 341 -29.44 8.21 19.95
CA SER A 341 -30.82 8.69 19.99
C SER A 341 -31.73 7.65 19.32
N GLY A 342 -32.44 6.86 20.14
CA GLY A 342 -33.31 5.77 19.65
C GLY A 342 -32.55 4.70 18.86
N ARG A 343 -32.66 4.74 17.52
CA ARG A 343 -31.98 3.82 16.60
C ARG A 343 -30.66 4.36 16.05
N ASP A 344 -30.43 5.66 16.16
CA ASP A 344 -29.25 6.30 15.59
C ASP A 344 -28.14 6.35 16.62
N ARG A 345 -26.92 6.01 16.20
CA ARG A 345 -25.73 6.04 17.05
C ARG A 345 -24.56 6.67 16.30
N LEU A 346 -24.06 7.77 16.84
CA LEU A 346 -22.85 8.45 16.37
C LEU A 346 -21.71 8.14 17.34
N VAL A 347 -20.57 7.66 16.84
CA VAL A 347 -19.38 7.41 17.64
C VAL A 347 -18.20 8.17 17.03
N ILE A 348 -17.59 9.04 17.83
CA ILE A 348 -16.40 9.81 17.48
C ILE A 348 -15.24 9.21 18.25
N VAL A 349 -14.28 8.61 17.55
CA VAL A 349 -13.08 8.03 18.17
C VAL A 349 -11.95 9.06 18.11
N GLY A 350 -11.34 9.36 19.26
CA GLY A 350 -10.19 10.25 19.37
C GLY A 350 -8.89 9.55 18.95
N SER A 351 -8.04 10.26 18.21
CA SER A 351 -6.79 9.75 17.60
C SER A 351 -5.69 9.30 18.58
N HIS A 352 -5.89 9.41 19.89
CA HIS A 352 -4.85 9.08 20.87
C HIS A 352 -4.70 7.58 21.16
N GLY A 353 -5.60 6.73 20.65
CA GLY A 353 -5.51 5.27 20.73
C GLY A 353 -4.68 4.59 19.63
N GLU A 354 -4.35 5.29 18.53
CA GLU A 354 -3.80 4.66 17.31
C GLU A 354 -2.28 4.44 17.29
N ARG A 355 -1.55 4.91 18.31
CA ARG A 355 -0.08 4.90 18.29
C ARG A 355 0.53 3.49 18.35
N ILE A 356 -0.18 2.52 18.93
CA ILE A 356 0.26 1.11 18.97
C ILE A 356 -0.03 0.41 17.64
N GLY A 357 -1.19 0.71 17.01
CA GLY A 357 -1.58 0.12 15.73
C GLY A 357 -0.67 0.55 14.58
N THR A 358 -0.32 1.83 14.51
CA THR A 358 0.58 2.39 13.49
C THR A 358 2.01 1.88 13.61
N LEU A 359 2.55 1.72 14.83
CA LEU A 359 3.86 1.09 15.06
C LEU A 359 3.88 -0.39 14.67
N LEU A 360 2.81 -1.13 14.99
CA LEU A 360 2.69 -2.54 14.62
C LEU A 360 2.60 -2.70 13.09
N TYR A 361 1.85 -1.82 12.41
CA TYR A 361 1.75 -1.81 10.95
C TYR A 361 3.07 -1.43 10.28
N GLY A 362 3.77 -0.42 10.80
CA GLY A 362 5.10 -0.01 10.30
C GLY A 362 6.12 -1.13 10.44
N PHE A 363 6.13 -1.83 11.57
CA PHE A 363 7.01 -2.98 11.79
C PHE A 363 6.63 -4.17 10.90
N ALA A 364 5.32 -4.46 10.75
CA ALA A 364 4.83 -5.50 9.85
C ALA A 364 5.20 -5.23 8.39
N MET A 365 5.08 -3.99 7.91
CA MET A 365 5.53 -3.59 6.57
C MET A 365 7.04 -3.71 6.40
N LEU A 366 7.83 -3.33 7.41
CA LEU A 366 9.28 -3.44 7.37
C LEU A 366 9.71 -4.91 7.28
N VAL A 367 9.14 -5.78 8.12
CA VAL A 367 9.40 -7.23 8.10
C VAL A 367 8.94 -7.85 6.78
N SER A 368 7.77 -7.46 6.27
CA SER A 368 7.27 -7.90 4.97
C SER A 368 8.20 -7.48 3.82
N GLY A 369 8.70 -6.25 3.82
CA GLY A 369 9.67 -5.76 2.84
C GLY A 369 11.00 -6.51 2.90
N LEU A 370 11.48 -6.83 4.11
CA LEU A 370 12.71 -7.59 4.33
C LEU A 370 12.57 -9.05 3.86
N LEU A 371 11.44 -9.69 4.17
CA LEU A 371 11.10 -11.04 3.70
C LEU A 371 10.95 -11.09 2.17
N GLY A 372 10.31 -10.09 1.56
CA GLY A 372 10.18 -9.97 0.11
C GLY A 372 11.53 -9.83 -0.60
N LEU A 373 12.43 -9.01 -0.04
CA LEU A 373 13.77 -8.80 -0.58
C LEU A 373 14.63 -10.06 -0.43
N TRP A 374 14.52 -10.75 0.72
CA TRP A 374 15.15 -12.04 0.96
C TRP A 374 14.65 -13.12 -0.03
N LEU A 375 13.34 -13.19 -0.29
CA LEU A 375 12.76 -14.10 -1.28
C LEU A 375 13.25 -13.79 -2.70
N CYS A 376 13.35 -12.51 -3.07
CA CYS A 376 13.89 -12.11 -4.37
C CYS A 376 15.37 -12.52 -4.53
N LEU A 377 16.19 -12.37 -3.49
CA LEU A 377 17.58 -12.81 -3.48
C LEU A 377 17.69 -14.34 -3.62
N LEU A 378 16.80 -15.08 -2.97
CA LEU A 378 16.73 -16.53 -3.10
C LEU A 378 16.37 -16.96 -4.52
N LEU A 379 15.35 -16.34 -5.13
CA LEU A 379 14.95 -16.61 -6.51
C LEU A 379 16.10 -16.32 -7.49
N THR A 380 16.80 -15.20 -7.31
CA THR A 380 17.98 -14.85 -8.11
C THR A 380 19.12 -15.87 -7.94
N ARG A 381 19.35 -16.35 -6.72
CA ARG A 381 20.35 -17.40 -6.45
C ARG A 381 19.93 -18.74 -7.05
N ALA A 382 18.64 -19.04 -7.06
CA ALA A 382 18.10 -20.27 -7.64
C ALA A 382 18.20 -20.26 -9.18
N THR A 383 17.85 -19.14 -9.83
CA THR A 383 18.01 -18.98 -11.28
C THR A 383 19.48 -19.03 -11.68
N TRP A 384 20.38 -18.39 -10.94
CA TRP A 384 21.83 -18.48 -11.18
C TRP A 384 22.32 -19.93 -11.09
N ARG A 385 21.94 -20.68 -10.05
CA ARG A 385 22.28 -22.11 -9.92
C ARG A 385 21.71 -22.96 -11.05
N GLY A 386 20.47 -22.69 -11.47
CA GLY A 386 19.84 -23.35 -12.61
C GLY A 386 20.61 -23.10 -13.91
N LEU A 387 20.98 -21.84 -14.15
CA LEU A 387 21.76 -21.42 -15.32
C LEU A 387 23.15 -22.07 -15.33
N VAL A 388 23.86 -22.06 -14.21
CA VAL A 388 25.19 -22.71 -14.09
C VAL A 388 25.09 -24.20 -14.38
N ARG A 389 24.05 -24.89 -13.89
CA ARG A 389 23.84 -26.32 -14.21
C ARG A 389 23.53 -26.56 -15.68
N TYR A 390 22.74 -25.67 -16.30
CA TYR A 390 22.43 -25.76 -17.72
C TYR A 390 23.68 -25.56 -18.59
N VAL A 391 24.49 -24.53 -18.28
CA VAL A 391 25.75 -24.24 -18.97
C VAL A 391 26.76 -25.37 -18.79
N ARG A 392 26.90 -25.94 -17.58
CA ARG A 392 27.77 -27.11 -17.36
C ARG A 392 27.34 -28.32 -18.21
N ARG A 393 26.04 -28.64 -18.26
CA ARG A 393 25.54 -29.74 -19.10
C ARG A 393 25.76 -29.50 -20.60
N GLN A 394 25.61 -28.26 -21.06
CA GLN A 394 25.88 -27.90 -22.45
C GLN A 394 27.38 -28.01 -22.75
N ALA A 395 28.25 -27.56 -21.85
CA ALA A 395 29.69 -27.71 -21.97
C ALA A 395 30.10 -29.19 -22.05
N GLU A 396 29.60 -30.04 -21.15
CA GLU A 396 29.87 -31.49 -21.16
C GLU A 396 29.45 -32.15 -22.48
N ARG A 397 28.29 -31.79 -23.04
CA ARG A 397 27.84 -32.31 -24.35
C ARG A 397 28.69 -31.83 -25.52
N ILE A 398 29.23 -30.61 -25.47
CA ILE A 398 30.12 -30.08 -26.50
C ILE A 398 31.48 -30.77 -26.40
N THR A 399 31.98 -31.00 -25.18
CA THR A 399 33.21 -31.74 -24.92
C THR A 399 33.09 -33.19 -25.39
N GLU A 400 31.98 -33.89 -25.10
CA GLU A 400 31.73 -35.25 -25.62
C GLU A 400 31.74 -35.31 -27.17
N ARG A 401 31.15 -34.32 -27.85
CA ARG A 401 31.15 -34.24 -29.33
C ARG A 401 32.53 -33.95 -29.91
N LEU A 402 33.35 -33.16 -29.21
CA LEU A 402 34.73 -32.89 -29.61
C LEU A 402 35.62 -34.13 -29.41
N ASP A 403 35.40 -34.91 -28.34
CA ASP A 403 36.13 -36.15 -28.07
C ASP A 403 35.70 -37.33 -28.96
N THR A 404 34.46 -37.34 -29.45
CA THR A 404 33.94 -38.39 -30.35
C THR A 404 34.17 -38.15 -31.84
N GLY A 405 34.77 -37.02 -32.24
CA GLY A 405 35.27 -36.81 -33.61
C GLY A 405 34.20 -36.84 -34.71
N ALA A 406 32.94 -36.49 -34.40
CA ALA A 406 31.88 -36.37 -35.41
C ALA A 406 31.68 -34.89 -35.81
N ALA A 407 32.46 -34.47 -36.82
CA ALA A 407 32.21 -33.25 -37.60
C ALA A 407 31.59 -33.63 -38.94
#